data_AF-A0A183CTA1-F1
#
_entry.id   AF-A0A183CTA1-F1
#
_cell.length_a   1.000
_cell.length_b   1.000
_cell.length_c   1.000
_cell.angle_alpha   90.00
_cell.angle_beta   90.00
_cell.angle_gamma   90.00
#
_symmetry.space_group_name_H-M   'P 1'
#
loop_
_entity.id
_entity.type
_entity.pdbx_description
1 polymer ?
#
loop_
_entity_poly.entity_id
_entity_poly.type
_entity_poly.pdbx_seq_one_letter_code
_entity_poly.pdbx_strand_id
1 'polypeptide(L)'
;KVVWHMMERPSSSIVSKLFTLISVLFILASVIGLVLGSMPEFQADNRFSEHYHALLSARKGFGQSQHQLEMDNAIELLAAKASFIYRPTDNPHPWLVLLEYCCIVWFTLEFLIRFVVAPRRLNFIRQPMNVIDLFTVLPVFCEAALSALGVNAERLKDLAGAMLVIRVLRVLRIARVFKLARYSTGLQVFGMTLRIR
;
A
#
# COMPACT_ATOMS: atom_id res chain seq x y z
N LYS A 1 -31.78 -12.06 5.12
CA LYS A 1 -31.54 -13.32 4.34
C LYS A 1 -31.38 -13.05 2.84
N VAL A 2 -32.24 -12.25 2.20
CA VAL A 2 -32.12 -11.91 0.75
C VAL A 2 -30.83 -11.16 0.42
N VAL A 3 -30.51 -10.08 1.14
CA VAL A 3 -29.27 -9.29 0.93
C VAL A 3 -28.01 -10.15 1.08
N TRP A 4 -28.00 -11.08 2.06
CA TRP A 4 -26.90 -12.04 2.25
C TRP A 4 -26.68 -12.92 1.02
N HIS A 5 -27.77 -13.50 0.48
CA HIS A 5 -27.70 -14.31 -0.74
C HIS A 5 -27.27 -13.51 -1.97
N MET A 6 -27.69 -12.25 -2.08
CA MET A 6 -27.25 -11.37 -3.17
C MET A 6 -25.74 -11.09 -3.13
N MET A 7 -25.15 -10.96 -1.93
CA MET A 7 -23.72 -10.71 -1.77
C MET A 7 -22.85 -11.97 -1.90
N GLU A 8 -23.39 -13.13 -1.53
CA GLU A 8 -22.65 -14.40 -1.57
C GLU A 8 -22.72 -15.08 -2.95
N ARG A 9 -23.74 -14.74 -3.77
CA ARG A 9 -23.87 -15.21 -5.16
C ARG A 9 -23.81 -14.04 -6.14
N PRO A 10 -22.62 -13.74 -6.70
CA PRO A 10 -22.41 -12.64 -7.66
C PRO A 10 -23.36 -12.66 -8.87
N SER A 11 -23.82 -13.85 -9.28
CA SER A 11 -24.63 -14.07 -10.48
C SER A 11 -26.15 -13.93 -10.27
N SER A 12 -26.63 -13.73 -9.03
CA SER A 12 -28.05 -13.88 -8.70
C SER A 12 -28.94 -12.70 -9.12
N SER A 13 -28.42 -11.47 -9.16
CA SER A 13 -29.19 -10.25 -9.41
C SER A 13 -28.37 -9.21 -10.18
N ILE A 14 -29.05 -8.31 -10.89
CA ILE A 14 -28.44 -7.15 -11.55
C ILE A 14 -27.66 -6.31 -10.53
N VAL A 15 -28.21 -6.13 -9.31
CA VAL A 15 -27.54 -5.39 -8.23
C VAL A 15 -26.25 -6.10 -7.80
N SER A 16 -26.28 -7.43 -7.68
CA SER A 16 -25.08 -8.23 -7.37
C SER A 16 -24.03 -8.12 -8.46
N LYS A 17 -24.43 -8.17 -9.74
CA LYS A 17 -23.53 -8.01 -10.88
C LYS A 17 -22.87 -6.64 -10.90
N LEU A 18 -23.64 -5.57 -10.65
CA LEU A 18 -23.11 -4.21 -10.57
C LEU A 18 -22.13 -4.07 -9.39
N PHE A 19 -22.50 -4.57 -8.22
CA PHE A 19 -21.63 -4.56 -7.04
C PHE A 19 -20.32 -5.32 -7.27
N THR A 20 -20.39 -6.48 -7.91
CA THR A 20 -19.23 -7.26 -8.33
C THR A 20 -18.37 -6.51 -9.33
N LEU A 21 -18.96 -5.89 -10.35
CA LEU A 21 -18.24 -5.11 -11.35
C LEU A 21 -17.45 -3.97 -10.69
N ILE A 22 -18.10 -3.20 -9.81
CA ILE A 22 -17.45 -2.10 -9.09
C ILE A 22 -16.32 -2.65 -8.21
N SER A 23 -16.57 -3.74 -7.47
CA SER A 23 -15.56 -4.35 -6.59
C SER A 23 -14.33 -4.84 -7.38
N VAL A 24 -14.54 -5.45 -8.55
CA VAL A 24 -13.45 -5.86 -9.45
C VAL A 24 -12.67 -4.64 -9.96
N LEU A 25 -13.37 -3.58 -10.35
CA LEU A 25 -12.73 -2.33 -10.80
C LEU A 25 -11.84 -1.72 -9.72
N PHE A 26 -12.31 -1.65 -8.47
CA PHE A 26 -11.51 -1.16 -7.35
C PHE A 26 -10.32 -2.08 -7.02
N ILE A 27 -10.47 -3.42 -7.17
CA ILE A 27 -9.34 -4.34 -7.04
C ILE A 27 -8.27 -4.02 -8.08
N LEU A 28 -8.65 -3.92 -9.35
CA LEU A 28 -7.72 -3.61 -10.44
C LEU A 28 -7.06 -2.24 -10.26
N ALA A 29 -7.84 -1.19 -9.94
CA ALA A 29 -7.32 0.13 -9.66
C ALA A 29 -6.28 0.12 -8.53
N SER A 30 -6.55 -0.64 -7.45
CA SER A 30 -5.63 -0.74 -6.32
C SER A 30 -4.35 -1.52 -6.65
N VAL A 31 -4.41 -2.53 -7.53
CA VAL A 31 -3.23 -3.26 -8.01
C VAL A 31 -2.41 -2.37 -8.93
N ILE A 32 -3.05 -1.64 -9.84
CA ILE A 32 -2.37 -0.67 -10.72
C ILE A 32 -1.71 0.42 -9.87
N GLY A 33 -2.41 0.97 -8.88
CA GLY A 33 -1.83 1.97 -7.97
C GLY A 33 -0.61 1.45 -7.21
N LEU A 34 -0.60 0.17 -6.80
CA LEU A 34 0.54 -0.46 -6.16
C LEU A 34 1.72 -0.63 -7.11
N VAL A 35 1.47 -1.07 -8.36
CA VAL A 35 2.51 -1.21 -9.39
C VAL A 35 3.11 0.16 -9.72
N LEU A 36 2.27 1.15 -9.99
CA LEU A 36 2.72 2.52 -10.29
C LEU A 36 3.43 3.16 -9.11
N GLY A 37 2.97 2.96 -7.87
CA GLY A 37 3.65 3.45 -6.67
C GLY A 37 5.00 2.79 -6.40
N SER A 38 5.26 1.62 -7.01
CA SER A 38 6.56 0.95 -6.95
C SER A 38 7.53 1.43 -8.03
N MET A 39 7.05 2.16 -9.03
CA MET A 39 7.88 2.73 -10.08
C MET A 39 8.54 4.03 -9.61
N PRO A 40 9.86 4.19 -9.83
CA PRO A 40 10.60 5.38 -9.38
C PRO A 40 10.09 6.67 -10.03
N GLU A 41 9.55 6.59 -11.25
CA GLU A 41 9.04 7.73 -12.00
C GLU A 41 7.80 8.38 -11.36
N PHE A 42 7.07 7.64 -10.53
CA PHE A 42 5.83 8.10 -9.88
C PHE A 42 5.99 8.36 -8.37
N GLN A 43 7.23 8.51 -7.90
CA GLN A 43 7.54 8.92 -6.54
C GLN A 43 7.55 10.46 -6.42
N ALA A 44 7.12 10.98 -5.27
CA ALA A 44 6.80 12.40 -5.08
C ALA A 44 8.01 13.33 -4.94
N ASP A 45 9.23 12.81 -4.79
CA ASP A 45 10.40 13.64 -4.47
C ASP A 45 11.67 13.23 -5.23
N ASN A 46 11.82 13.77 -6.45
CA ASN A 46 13.06 13.69 -7.23
C ASN A 46 14.12 14.72 -6.77
N ARG A 47 13.77 15.70 -5.93
CA ARG A 47 14.67 16.83 -5.58
C ARG A 47 15.92 16.40 -4.83
N PHE A 48 15.83 15.32 -4.04
CA PHE A 48 16.99 14.74 -3.35
C PHE A 48 17.95 14.09 -4.36
N SER A 49 17.41 13.42 -5.38
CA SER A 49 18.22 12.89 -6.49
C SER A 49 18.83 14.01 -7.34
N GLU A 50 18.08 15.08 -7.62
CA GLU A 50 18.58 16.26 -8.32
C GLU A 50 19.73 16.94 -7.57
N HIS A 51 19.63 17.12 -6.24
CA HIS A 51 20.74 17.65 -5.42
C HIS A 51 21.97 16.77 -5.47
N TYR A 52 21.80 15.44 -5.45
CA TYR A 52 22.92 14.51 -5.59
C TYR A 52 23.59 14.63 -6.97
N HIS A 53 22.80 14.70 -8.04
CA HIS A 53 23.31 14.85 -9.40
C HIS A 53 23.95 16.21 -9.64
N ALA A 54 23.42 17.28 -9.05
CA ALA A 54 24.00 18.62 -9.08
C ALA A 54 25.36 18.67 -8.36
N LEU A 55 25.50 18.00 -7.21
CA LEU A 55 26.79 17.87 -6.52
C LEU A 55 27.81 17.07 -7.35
N LEU A 56 27.36 16.02 -8.05
CA LEU A 56 28.22 15.22 -8.93
C LEU A 56 28.63 15.96 -10.21
N SER A 57 27.74 16.74 -10.82
CA SER A 57 28.04 17.55 -12.00
C SER A 57 28.94 18.75 -11.67
N ALA A 58 28.73 19.39 -10.51
CA ALA A 58 29.61 20.43 -9.98
C ALA A 58 31.04 19.92 -9.78
N ARG A 59 31.21 18.70 -9.25
CA ARG A 59 32.52 18.04 -9.14
C ARG A 59 33.19 17.80 -10.49
N LYS A 60 32.44 17.40 -11.52
CA LYS A 60 32.98 17.20 -12.88
C LYS A 60 33.47 18.52 -13.49
N GLY A 61 32.78 19.64 -13.23
CA GLY A 61 33.20 20.97 -13.67
C GLY A 61 34.44 21.50 -12.94
N PHE A 62 34.63 21.10 -11.68
CA PHE A 62 35.78 21.52 -10.86
C PHE A 62 37.10 20.81 -11.23
N GLY A 63 37.05 19.72 -12.00
CA GLY A 63 38.25 18.96 -12.39
C GLY A 63 39.13 19.61 -13.46
N GLN A 64 38.87 20.86 -13.87
CA GLN A 64 39.47 21.43 -15.08
C GLN A 64 40.10 22.84 -14.96
N SER A 65 40.23 23.48 -13.78
CA SER A 65 40.98 24.77 -13.68
C SER A 65 41.58 25.05 -12.31
N GLN A 66 42.86 25.41 -12.33
CA GLN A 66 43.87 25.48 -11.26
C GLN A 66 43.67 26.47 -10.10
N HIS A 67 44.02 25.95 -8.91
CA HIS A 67 44.90 26.42 -7.82
C HIS A 67 44.53 27.67 -6.99
N GLN A 68 44.47 27.42 -5.67
CA GLN A 68 44.56 28.30 -4.49
C GLN A 68 43.24 28.85 -3.89
N LEU A 69 42.22 29.20 -4.69
CA LEU A 69 40.86 29.46 -4.17
C LEU A 69 40.04 28.17 -3.97
N GLU A 70 40.66 27.02 -4.23
CA GLU A 70 40.01 25.73 -4.36
C GLU A 70 39.81 24.98 -3.04
N MET A 71 40.61 25.24 -2.01
CA MET A 71 40.61 24.40 -0.81
C MET A 71 39.43 24.71 0.11
N ASP A 72 39.06 25.97 0.29
CA ASP A 72 37.89 26.35 1.11
C ASP A 72 36.58 25.87 0.46
N ASN A 73 36.44 26.03 -0.85
CA ASN A 73 35.29 25.52 -1.62
C ASN A 73 35.26 23.97 -1.67
N ALA A 74 36.42 23.32 -1.73
CA ALA A 74 36.50 21.86 -1.68
C ALA A 74 36.18 21.32 -0.28
N ILE A 75 36.56 22.01 0.78
CA ILE A 75 36.19 21.67 2.17
C ILE A 75 34.68 21.82 2.34
N GLU A 76 34.07 22.89 1.81
CA GLU A 76 32.61 23.07 1.84
C GLU A 76 31.89 21.99 1.03
N LEU A 77 32.40 21.62 -0.16
CA LEU A 77 31.87 20.54 -0.99
C LEU A 77 32.03 19.16 -0.31
N LEU A 78 33.16 18.91 0.34
CA LEU A 78 33.43 17.68 1.08
C LEU A 78 32.57 17.58 2.35
N ALA A 79 32.37 18.69 3.07
CA ALA A 79 31.46 18.77 4.21
C ALA A 79 30.00 18.57 3.77
N ALA A 80 29.58 19.20 2.67
CA ALA A 80 28.26 18.99 2.06
C ALA A 80 28.07 17.51 1.66
N LYS A 81 29.07 16.88 1.02
CA LYS A 81 29.03 15.47 0.64
C LYS A 81 29.02 14.52 1.85
N ALA A 82 29.81 14.81 2.89
CA ALA A 82 29.86 14.01 4.12
C ALA A 82 28.54 14.10 4.90
N SER A 83 27.85 15.25 4.84
CA SER A 83 26.53 15.45 5.43
C SER A 83 25.37 14.90 4.57
N PHE A 84 25.60 14.72 3.26
CA PHE A 84 24.59 14.26 2.31
C PHE A 84 24.47 12.73 2.32
N ILE A 85 23.56 12.22 3.15
CA ILE A 85 23.15 10.82 3.13
C ILE A 85 22.02 10.67 2.11
N TYR A 86 22.26 9.95 1.01
CA TYR A 86 21.19 9.56 0.07
C TYR A 86 20.11 8.80 0.82
N ARG A 87 18.94 9.44 0.99
CA ARG A 87 17.73 8.81 1.50
C ARG A 87 16.74 8.71 0.35
N PRO A 88 16.59 7.53 -0.28
CA PRO A 88 15.56 7.36 -1.28
C PRO A 88 14.20 7.66 -0.64
N THR A 89 13.46 8.58 -1.23
CA THR A 89 12.13 8.95 -0.77
C THR A 89 11.12 8.03 -1.44
N ASP A 90 10.79 6.91 -0.80
CA ASP A 90 9.82 5.93 -1.31
C ASP A 90 8.35 6.39 -1.23
N ASN A 91 8.10 7.70 -1.19
CA ASN A 91 6.74 8.23 -1.06
C ASN A 91 6.10 8.32 -2.45
N PRO A 92 5.02 7.57 -2.73
CA PRO A 92 4.33 7.65 -4.00
C PRO A 92 3.67 9.04 -4.18
N HIS A 93 3.43 9.42 -5.43
CA HIS A 93 2.78 10.70 -5.76
C HIS A 93 1.45 10.87 -4.98
N PRO A 94 1.10 12.09 -4.53
CA PRO A 94 -0.15 12.36 -3.80
C PRO A 94 -1.43 11.76 -4.38
N TRP A 95 -1.58 11.67 -5.71
CA TRP A 95 -2.78 11.09 -6.34
C TRP A 95 -2.84 9.55 -6.19
N LEU A 96 -1.69 8.87 -6.18
CA LEU A 96 -1.60 7.43 -5.90
C LEU A 96 -1.96 7.13 -4.45
N VAL A 97 -1.51 7.99 -3.53
CA VAL A 97 -1.89 7.93 -2.11
C VAL A 97 -3.41 8.12 -1.96
N LEU A 98 -3.99 9.11 -2.64
CA LEU A 98 -5.43 9.32 -2.64
C LEU A 98 -6.20 8.12 -3.17
N LEU A 99 -5.77 7.55 -4.31
CA LEU A 99 -6.36 6.35 -4.89
C LEU A 99 -6.32 5.18 -3.90
N GLU A 100 -5.18 5.00 -3.23
CA GLU A 100 -5.03 3.97 -2.20
C GLU A 100 -6.05 4.14 -1.07
N TYR A 101 -6.20 5.35 -0.53
CA TYR A 101 -7.20 5.66 0.49
C TYR A 101 -8.63 5.40 0.00
N CYS A 102 -8.99 5.84 -1.20
CA CYS A 102 -10.29 5.56 -1.82
C CYS A 102 -10.56 4.05 -1.92
N CYS A 103 -9.56 3.27 -2.33
CA CYS A 103 -9.68 1.81 -2.40
C CYS A 103 -9.87 1.18 -1.01
N ILE A 104 -9.14 1.65 -0.01
CA ILE A 104 -9.27 1.15 1.37
C ILE A 104 -10.66 1.44 1.93
N VAL A 105 -11.18 2.65 1.72
CA VAL A 105 -12.55 3.02 2.13
C VAL A 105 -13.56 2.08 1.46
N TRP A 106 -13.46 1.86 0.15
CA TRP A 106 -14.34 0.93 -0.56
C TRP A 106 -14.28 -0.50 0.00
N PHE A 107 -13.09 -1.06 0.21
CA PHE A 107 -12.95 -2.41 0.75
C PHE A 107 -13.43 -2.53 2.20
N THR A 108 -13.27 -1.47 2.99
CA THR A 108 -13.79 -1.41 4.36
C THR A 108 -15.32 -1.42 4.36
N LEU A 109 -15.95 -0.62 3.49
CA LEU A 109 -17.39 -0.63 3.32
C LEU A 109 -17.90 -2.00 2.85
N GLU A 110 -17.25 -2.58 1.84
CA GLU A 110 -17.58 -3.90 1.32
C GLU A 110 -17.52 -4.98 2.42
N PHE A 111 -16.45 -4.97 3.22
CA PHE A 111 -16.29 -5.89 4.35
C PHE A 111 -17.35 -5.64 5.44
N LEU A 112 -17.61 -4.39 5.81
CA LEU A 112 -18.58 -4.02 6.85
C LEU A 112 -20.00 -4.43 6.47
N ILE A 113 -20.41 -4.18 5.22
CA ILE A 113 -21.73 -4.59 4.73
C ILE A 113 -21.86 -6.12 4.82
N ARG A 114 -20.84 -6.88 4.39
CA ARG A 114 -20.85 -8.35 4.53
C ARG A 114 -20.93 -8.79 5.98
N PHE A 115 -20.16 -8.16 6.86
CA PHE A 115 -20.13 -8.49 8.28
C PHE A 115 -21.47 -8.25 8.98
N VAL A 116 -22.16 -7.13 8.68
CA VAL A 116 -23.46 -6.80 9.25
C VAL A 116 -24.55 -7.74 8.74
N VAL A 117 -24.51 -8.12 7.47
CA VAL A 117 -25.53 -8.97 6.85
C VAL A 117 -25.31 -10.46 7.18
N ALA A 118 -24.12 -10.85 7.65
CA ALA A 118 -23.78 -12.23 7.97
C ALA A 118 -24.59 -12.78 9.16
N PRO A 119 -25.28 -13.93 9.01
CA PRO A 119 -26.07 -14.53 10.08
C PRO A 119 -25.22 -15.10 11.23
N ARG A 120 -23.95 -15.46 10.98
CA ARG A 120 -23.00 -15.97 11.99
C ARG A 120 -21.61 -15.34 11.81
N ARG A 121 -21.36 -14.23 12.51
CA ARG A 121 -20.17 -13.37 12.37
C ARG A 121 -18.82 -14.09 12.53
N LEU A 122 -18.70 -15.01 13.50
CA LEU A 122 -17.45 -15.74 13.75
C LEU A 122 -17.12 -16.77 12.65
N ASN A 123 -18.15 -17.47 12.14
CA ASN A 123 -17.96 -18.37 11.02
C ASN A 123 -17.62 -17.60 9.74
N PHE A 124 -18.19 -16.41 9.57
CA PHE A 124 -17.84 -15.52 8.47
C PHE A 124 -16.35 -15.14 8.50
N ILE A 125 -15.83 -14.63 9.63
CA ILE A 125 -14.43 -14.20 9.71
C ILE A 125 -13.44 -15.36 9.47
N ARG A 126 -13.78 -16.59 9.86
CA ARG A 126 -12.90 -17.76 9.66
C ARG A 126 -12.81 -18.27 8.22
N GLN A 127 -13.66 -17.82 7.30
CA GLN A 127 -13.55 -18.23 5.90
C GLN A 127 -12.33 -17.57 5.23
N PRO A 128 -11.51 -18.30 4.46
CA PRO A 128 -10.24 -17.79 3.92
C PRO A 128 -10.42 -16.54 3.06
N MET A 129 -11.52 -16.46 2.31
CA MET A 129 -11.85 -15.30 1.48
C MET A 129 -12.14 -14.03 2.32
N ASN A 130 -12.71 -14.19 3.51
CA ASN A 130 -13.02 -13.07 4.41
C ASN A 130 -11.81 -12.71 5.28
N VAL A 131 -10.89 -13.65 5.52
CA VAL A 131 -9.57 -13.37 6.12
C VAL A 131 -8.74 -12.45 5.21
N ILE A 132 -8.76 -12.68 3.90
CA ILE A 132 -8.12 -11.78 2.92
C ILE A 132 -8.76 -10.38 2.96
N ASP A 133 -10.09 -10.30 3.00
CA ASP A 133 -10.81 -9.02 3.15
C ASP A 133 -10.38 -8.31 4.45
N LEU A 134 -10.23 -9.04 5.56
CA LEU A 134 -9.77 -8.50 6.84
C LEU A 134 -8.33 -7.98 6.76
N PHE A 135 -7.39 -8.74 6.21
CA PHE A 135 -6.00 -8.29 6.03
C PHE A 135 -5.88 -7.05 5.15
N THR A 136 -6.83 -6.86 4.23
CA THR A 136 -6.83 -5.70 3.33
C THR A 136 -7.15 -4.40 4.06
N VAL A 137 -7.95 -4.46 5.13
CA VAL A 137 -8.38 -3.29 5.94
C VAL A 137 -7.60 -3.16 7.25
N LEU A 138 -6.95 -4.25 7.69
CA LEU A 138 -6.19 -4.35 8.94
C LEU A 138 -5.15 -3.23 9.14
N PRO A 139 -4.35 -2.82 8.15
CA PRO A 139 -3.28 -1.83 8.38
C PRO A 139 -3.84 -0.50 8.93
N VAL A 140 -4.92 0.01 8.35
CA VAL A 140 -5.57 1.26 8.78
C VAL A 140 -6.25 1.09 10.14
N PHE A 141 -6.87 -0.06 10.39
CA PHE A 141 -7.49 -0.32 11.67
C PHE A 141 -6.47 -0.41 12.81
N CYS A 142 -5.29 -0.99 12.55
CA CYS A 142 -4.17 -1.00 13.49
C CYS A 142 -3.68 0.42 13.79
N GLU A 143 -3.46 1.25 12.78
CA GLU A 143 -3.05 2.66 12.95
C GLU A 143 -4.08 3.46 13.78
N ALA A 144 -5.36 3.29 13.49
CA ALA A 144 -6.44 3.94 14.22
C ALA A 144 -6.55 3.46 15.67
N ALA A 145 -6.44 2.16 15.92
CA ALA A 145 -6.50 1.57 17.26
C ALA A 145 -5.34 2.03 18.15
N LEU A 146 -4.12 2.08 17.60
CA LEU A 146 -2.95 2.59 18.30
C LEU A 146 -3.12 4.06 18.68
N SER A 147 -3.67 4.87 17.76
CA SER A 147 -3.95 6.28 18.00
C SER A 147 -5.02 6.48 19.09
N ALA A 148 -6.05 5.63 19.11
CA ALA A 148 -7.15 5.70 20.08
C ALA A 148 -6.75 5.26 21.50
N LEU A 149 -5.77 4.36 21.64
CA LEU A 149 -5.27 3.88 22.94
C LEU A 149 -4.37 4.89 23.67
N GLY A 150 -4.19 6.10 23.13
CA GLY A 150 -3.38 7.16 23.75
C GLY A 150 -1.89 6.83 23.78
N VAL A 151 -1.44 5.85 22.98
CA VAL A 151 -0.02 5.55 22.84
C VAL A 151 0.59 6.68 22.02
N ASN A 152 1.31 7.57 22.70
CA ASN A 152 2.02 8.67 22.05
C ASN A 152 2.81 8.13 20.86
N ALA A 153 2.58 8.69 19.67
CA ALA A 153 3.22 8.28 18.43
C ALA A 153 4.76 8.24 18.54
N GLU A 154 5.35 8.98 19.49
CA GLU A 154 6.78 8.95 19.80
C GLU A 154 7.25 7.62 20.42
N ARG A 155 6.53 7.06 21.41
CA ARG A 155 6.87 5.75 22.01
C ARG A 155 6.69 4.58 21.03
N LEU A 156 5.81 4.73 20.04
CA LEU A 156 5.62 3.76 18.95
C LEU A 156 6.69 3.89 17.86
N LYS A 157 7.25 5.09 17.65
CA LYS A 157 8.43 5.28 16.79
C LYS A 157 9.69 4.70 17.45
N ASP A 158 9.80 4.78 18.77
CA ASP A 158 10.90 4.18 19.55
C ASP A 158 10.88 2.63 19.48
N LEU A 159 9.69 2.04 19.46
CA LEU A 159 9.49 0.67 18.98
C LEU A 159 9.63 0.67 17.46
N ALA A 160 10.85 0.75 16.94
CA ALA A 160 11.14 0.64 15.50
C ALA A 160 10.37 -0.53 14.81
N GLY A 161 10.01 -1.55 15.59
CA GLY A 161 9.10 -2.63 15.20
C GLY A 161 7.69 -2.21 14.75
N ALA A 162 7.04 -1.19 15.31
CA ALA A 162 5.67 -0.81 14.92
C ALA A 162 5.61 -0.20 13.51
N MET A 163 6.56 0.68 13.19
CA MET A 163 6.77 1.20 11.83
C MET A 163 7.11 0.07 10.84
N LEU A 164 7.93 -0.90 11.27
CA LEU A 164 8.26 -2.07 10.46
C LEU A 164 7.04 -2.96 10.22
N VAL A 165 6.22 -3.20 11.23
CA VAL A 165 4.98 -3.96 11.12
C VAL A 165 4.02 -3.28 10.16
N ILE A 166 3.79 -1.97 10.28
CA ILE A 166 2.95 -1.22 9.32
C ILE A 166 3.50 -1.37 7.89
N ARG A 167 4.82 -1.29 7.69
CA ARG A 167 5.46 -1.52 6.38
C ARG A 167 5.23 -2.94 5.85
N VAL A 168 5.38 -3.97 6.69
CA VAL A 168 5.11 -5.37 6.31
C VAL A 168 3.63 -5.57 5.99
N LEU A 169 2.73 -4.97 6.75
CA LEU A 169 1.29 -5.01 6.51
C LEU A 169 0.89 -4.34 5.18
N ARG A 170 1.67 -3.38 4.66
CA ARG A 170 1.48 -2.84 3.32
C ARG A 170 1.75 -3.88 2.23
N VAL A 171 2.65 -4.84 2.44
CA VAL A 171 2.89 -5.95 1.49
C VAL A 171 1.66 -6.85 1.38
N LEU A 172 0.94 -7.08 2.48
CA LEU A 172 -0.31 -7.87 2.47
C LEU A 172 -1.38 -7.28 1.55
N ARG A 173 -1.26 -6.01 1.17
CA ARG A 173 -2.18 -5.39 0.23
C ARG A 173 -2.15 -6.09 -1.13
N ILE A 174 -1.05 -6.74 -1.55
CA ILE A 174 -1.02 -7.55 -2.77
C ILE A 174 -1.99 -8.74 -2.70
N ALA A 175 -2.23 -9.28 -1.49
CA ALA A 175 -3.13 -10.40 -1.29
C ALA A 175 -4.58 -10.08 -1.64
N ARG A 176 -4.97 -8.79 -1.71
CA ARG A 176 -6.31 -8.39 -2.18
C ARG A 176 -6.59 -8.83 -3.61
N VAL A 177 -5.57 -9.13 -4.43
CA VAL A 177 -5.77 -9.72 -5.77
C VAL A 177 -6.49 -11.06 -5.69
N PHE A 178 -6.28 -11.84 -4.61
CA PHE A 178 -6.97 -13.10 -4.38
C PHE A 178 -8.47 -12.92 -4.13
N LYS A 179 -8.93 -11.70 -3.82
CA LYS A 179 -10.36 -11.38 -3.76
C LYS A 179 -11.06 -11.60 -5.12
N LEU A 180 -10.30 -11.55 -6.23
CA LEU A 180 -10.79 -11.94 -7.56
C LEU A 180 -11.21 -13.41 -7.64
N ALA A 181 -10.68 -14.27 -6.76
CA ALA A 181 -11.09 -15.67 -6.68
C ALA A 181 -12.58 -15.81 -6.37
N ARG A 182 -13.20 -14.87 -5.65
CA ARG A 182 -14.65 -14.88 -5.41
C ARG A 182 -15.47 -14.67 -6.70
N TYR A 183 -14.88 -14.05 -7.71
CA TYR A 183 -15.56 -13.69 -8.96
C TYR A 183 -15.14 -14.58 -10.14
N SER A 184 -14.02 -15.30 -10.02
CA SER A 184 -13.53 -16.25 -11.04
C SER A 184 -13.84 -17.69 -10.65
N THR A 185 -14.74 -18.34 -11.38
CA THR A 185 -15.07 -19.76 -11.23
C THR A 185 -13.83 -20.66 -11.37
N GLY A 186 -12.93 -20.32 -12.29
CA GLY A 186 -11.70 -21.10 -12.52
C GLY A 186 -10.78 -21.10 -11.31
N LEU A 187 -10.64 -19.96 -10.62
CA LEU A 187 -9.80 -19.86 -9.42
C LEU A 187 -10.44 -20.53 -8.20
N GLN A 188 -11.78 -20.57 -8.13
CA GLN A 188 -12.51 -21.34 -7.11
C GLN A 188 -12.30 -22.84 -7.29
N VAL A 189 -12.42 -23.34 -8.53
CA VAL A 189 -12.19 -24.74 -8.85
C VAL A 189 -10.74 -25.12 -8.54
N PHE A 190 -9.76 -24.30 -8.93
CA PHE A 190 -8.37 -24.51 -8.57
C PHE A 190 -8.15 -24.59 -7.05
N GLY A 191 -8.73 -23.66 -6.28
CA GLY A 191 -8.64 -23.69 -4.82
C GLY A 191 -9.32 -24.91 -4.17
N MET A 192 -10.44 -25.38 -4.73
CA MET A 192 -11.08 -26.62 -4.28
C MET A 192 -10.22 -27.85 -4.59
N THR A 193 -9.58 -27.89 -5.76
CA THR A 193 -8.67 -28.98 -6.13
C THR A 193 -7.44 -29.02 -5.23
N LEU A 194 -6.84 -27.87 -4.88
CA LEU A 194 -5.71 -27.82 -3.93
C LEU A 194 -6.09 -28.22 -2.50
N ARG A 195 -7.34 -28.04 -2.09
CA ARG A 195 -7.83 -28.45 -0.77
C ARG A 195 -8.05 -29.96 -0.64
N ILE A 196 -8.18 -30.66 -1.76
CA ILE A 196 -8.43 -32.12 -1.82
C ILE A 196 -7.14 -32.93 -1.70
N ARG A 197 -5.97 -32.29 -1.76
CA ARG A 197 -4.65 -32.90 -1.57
C ARG A 197 -4.01 -32.42 -0.28
#